data_AF-A0A0F9PEP2-F1
#
_entry.id   AF-A0A0F9PEP2-F1
#
_cell.length_a   1.000
_cell.length_b   1.000
_cell.length_c   1.000
_cell.angle_alpha   90.00
_cell.angle_beta   90.00
_cell.angle_gamma   90.00
#
_symmetry.space_group_name_H-M   'P 1'
#
loop_
_entity.id
_entity.type
_entity.pdbx_description
1 polymer ?
#
loop_
_entity_poly.entity_id
_entity_poly.type
_entity_poly.pdbx_seq_one_letter_code
_entity_poly.pdbx_strand_id
1 'polypeptide(L)'
;MSKLIHRLSSLITNPLFLMAAVTVVLNLLGNAIRWGLGVESSLILPVLQGALSVVVADRLVNGKEPWKKRWAAIIALAGENWPTLTKLAVLVTIMFIASEQSTTPTTPLVQQVYNLVSMLAPITVVIWLTVNALRIAARDGGQLMLGRQFMDLICAATAYQVVLALIGTTGDDVYFWIVAQPNEVAVFLATGLFIAVIVKIMGSSAAQAYASMVFAEEPFEKSSMAIQPPLSEQDLRYIAAHEAGHALAYAALGTIPADIRVVGHPEKGKQRALGHVTGIPTPHRLEKTEFVEWQMLVLLCGKQGEIAMFGQATLGSTNDHSRWLDYARQYLVSQNKRLFYGSPRNEFEHNYDCRQIESLLAQQQELVSDLFAMNPAAFKALYQAVLDKGTLGHDELVPILCQVNLPPKFAQPNGPVREISCVPV
;
A
#
# COMPACT_ATOMS: atom_id res chain seq x y z
N MET A 1 0.71 -39.35 9.03
CA MET A 1 1.01 -39.76 7.63
C MET A 1 -0.16 -39.52 6.66
N SER A 2 -1.40 -39.95 6.93
CA SER A 2 -2.51 -39.80 5.96
C SER A 2 -2.88 -38.34 5.63
N LYS A 3 -2.84 -37.41 6.59
CA LYS A 3 -3.05 -35.97 6.34
C LYS A 3 -1.99 -35.35 5.41
N LEU A 4 -0.74 -35.84 5.46
CA LEU A 4 0.34 -35.36 4.60
C LEU A 4 0.17 -35.89 3.18
N ILE A 5 -0.18 -37.17 3.03
CA ILE A 5 -0.47 -37.82 1.74
C ILE A 5 -1.68 -37.17 1.06
N HIS A 6 -2.71 -36.81 1.83
CA HIS A 6 -3.88 -36.14 1.28
C HIS A 6 -3.58 -34.71 0.81
N ARG A 7 -2.76 -33.95 1.57
CA ARG A 7 -2.29 -32.62 1.15
C ARG A 7 -1.42 -32.69 -0.10
N LEU A 8 -0.51 -33.65 -0.18
CA LEU A 8 0.33 -33.87 -1.37
C LEU A 8 -0.49 -34.26 -2.60
N SER A 9 -1.48 -35.14 -2.42
CA SER A 9 -2.44 -35.50 -3.47
C SER A 9 -3.23 -34.30 -3.98
N SER A 10 -3.72 -33.43 -3.09
CA SER A 10 -4.42 -32.18 -3.47
C SER A 10 -3.54 -31.15 -4.16
N LEU A 11 -2.24 -31.16 -3.89
CA LEU A 11 -1.26 -30.29 -4.54
C LEU A 11 -0.98 -30.76 -5.97
N ILE A 12 -0.84 -32.08 -6.16
CA ILE A 12 -0.57 -32.71 -7.47
C ILE A 12 -1.75 -32.58 -8.43
N THR A 13 -2.98 -32.54 -7.91
CA THR A 13 -4.20 -32.36 -8.73
C THR A 13 -4.56 -30.89 -9.01
N ASN A 14 -3.83 -29.93 -8.44
CA ASN A 14 -4.10 -28.51 -8.68
C ASN A 14 -3.59 -28.10 -10.09
N PRO A 15 -4.45 -27.53 -10.95
CA PRO A 15 -4.07 -27.17 -12.33
C PRO A 15 -2.95 -26.12 -12.39
N LEU A 16 -2.86 -25.21 -11.41
CA LEU A 16 -1.77 -24.23 -11.34
C LEU A 16 -0.44 -24.91 -11.02
N PHE A 17 -0.45 -25.91 -10.13
CA PHE A 17 0.74 -26.68 -9.79
C PHE A 17 1.20 -27.53 -10.99
N LEU A 18 0.27 -28.16 -11.70
CA LEU A 18 0.56 -28.92 -12.91
C LEU A 18 1.13 -28.02 -14.02
N MET A 19 0.56 -26.83 -14.21
CA MET A 19 1.05 -25.84 -15.18
C MET A 19 2.46 -25.36 -14.83
N ALA A 20 2.72 -25.07 -13.55
CA ALA A 20 4.06 -24.70 -13.09
C ALA A 20 5.08 -25.84 -13.30
N ALA A 21 4.71 -27.07 -12.97
CA ALA A 21 5.57 -28.24 -13.16
C ALA A 21 5.91 -28.46 -14.65
N VAL A 22 4.91 -28.39 -15.54
CA VAL A 22 5.12 -28.53 -17.00
C VAL A 22 5.99 -27.38 -17.53
N THR A 23 5.76 -26.15 -17.07
CA THR A 23 6.57 -24.98 -17.44
C THR A 23 8.03 -25.16 -17.04
N VAL A 24 8.31 -25.65 -15.83
CA VAL A 24 9.67 -25.93 -15.35
C VAL A 24 10.34 -26.99 -16.21
N VAL A 25 9.66 -28.11 -16.50
CA VAL A 25 10.21 -29.18 -17.35
C VAL A 25 10.54 -28.68 -18.75
N LEU A 26 9.64 -27.90 -19.37
CA LEU A 26 9.87 -27.31 -20.70
C LEU A 26 11.05 -26.32 -20.69
N ASN A 27 11.22 -25.54 -19.63
CA ASN A 27 12.36 -24.64 -19.49
C ASN A 27 13.69 -25.39 -19.32
N LEU A 28 13.70 -26.47 -18.51
CA LEU A 28 14.89 -27.29 -18.32
C LEU A 28 15.31 -27.98 -19.63
N LEU A 29 14.34 -28.53 -20.39
CA LEU A 29 14.60 -29.14 -21.69
C LEU A 29 15.12 -28.12 -22.71
N GLY A 30 14.51 -26.94 -22.81
CA GLY A 30 14.97 -25.91 -23.72
C GLY A 30 16.37 -25.39 -23.35
N ASN A 31 16.68 -25.27 -22.06
CA ASN A 31 18.02 -24.89 -21.61
C ASN A 31 19.05 -25.98 -21.92
N ALA A 32 18.72 -27.26 -21.76
CA ALA A 32 19.60 -28.37 -22.14
C ALA A 32 19.88 -28.40 -23.65
N ILE A 33 18.86 -28.14 -24.48
CA ILE A 33 19.02 -28.02 -25.94
C ILE A 33 19.93 -26.86 -26.30
N ARG A 34 19.71 -25.69 -25.68
CA ARG A 34 20.54 -24.50 -25.93
C ARG A 34 22.00 -24.71 -25.56
N TRP A 35 22.23 -25.38 -24.42
CA TRP A 35 23.56 -25.78 -24.00
C TRP A 35 24.22 -26.70 -25.03
N GLY A 36 23.50 -27.71 -25.52
CA GLY A 36 24.00 -28.61 -26.58
C GLY A 36 24.25 -27.93 -27.93
N LEU A 37 23.61 -26.78 -28.20
CA LEU A 37 23.78 -26.00 -29.42
C LEU A 37 24.82 -24.86 -29.29
N GLY A 38 25.40 -24.66 -28.12
CA GLY A 38 26.35 -23.56 -27.87
C GLY A 38 25.72 -22.15 -27.95
N VAL A 39 24.40 -22.03 -27.81
CA VAL A 39 23.67 -20.74 -27.89
C VAL A 39 23.51 -20.14 -26.49
N GLU A 40 24.64 -19.91 -25.83
CA GLU A 40 24.70 -19.50 -24.43
C GLU A 40 24.48 -17.98 -24.24
N SER A 41 24.78 -17.15 -25.24
CA SER A 41 24.88 -15.69 -25.09
C SER A 41 23.57 -14.91 -25.20
N SER A 42 22.47 -15.53 -25.66
CA SER A 42 21.21 -14.79 -25.84
C SER A 42 20.36 -14.79 -24.56
N LEU A 43 20.13 -13.60 -24.00
CA LEU A 43 19.15 -13.34 -22.94
C LEU A 43 17.70 -13.32 -23.43
N ILE A 44 17.48 -13.14 -24.74
CA ILE A 44 16.15 -13.09 -25.36
C ILE A 44 15.54 -14.49 -25.47
N LEU A 45 16.37 -15.47 -25.86
CA LEU A 45 15.95 -16.86 -25.99
C LEU A 45 15.32 -17.48 -24.72
N PRO A 46 15.89 -17.35 -23.51
CA PRO A 46 15.29 -17.90 -22.29
C PRO A 46 13.97 -17.21 -21.92
N VAL A 47 13.83 -15.90 -22.21
CA VAL A 47 12.58 -15.18 -21.96
C VAL A 47 11.48 -15.63 -22.93
N LEU A 48 11.79 -15.74 -24.23
CA LEU A 48 10.86 -16.26 -25.23
C LEU A 48 10.50 -17.71 -24.97
N GLN A 49 11.48 -18.52 -24.57
CA GLN A 49 11.29 -19.91 -24.16
C GLN A 49 10.40 -20.01 -22.91
N GLY A 50 10.61 -19.15 -21.92
CA GLY A 50 9.76 -19.03 -20.73
C GLY A 50 8.32 -18.70 -21.10
N ALA A 51 8.11 -17.66 -21.92
CA ALA A 51 6.78 -17.28 -22.38
C ALA A 51 6.11 -18.41 -23.19
N LEU A 52 6.85 -19.04 -24.11
CA LEU A 52 6.36 -20.16 -24.91
C LEU A 52 6.02 -21.37 -24.03
N SER A 53 6.84 -21.66 -23.02
CA SER A 53 6.62 -22.78 -22.10
C SER A 53 5.35 -22.61 -21.28
N VAL A 54 5.04 -21.38 -20.84
CA VAL A 54 3.78 -21.07 -20.14
C VAL A 54 2.59 -21.24 -21.08
N VAL A 55 2.70 -20.76 -22.33
CA VAL A 55 1.65 -20.92 -23.35
C VAL A 55 1.38 -22.39 -23.67
N VAL A 56 2.44 -23.20 -23.82
CA VAL A 56 2.33 -24.63 -24.09
C VAL A 56 1.78 -25.36 -22.88
N ALA A 57 2.26 -25.05 -21.66
CA ALA A 57 1.77 -25.64 -20.42
C ALA A 57 0.28 -25.34 -20.19
N ASP A 58 -0.15 -24.10 -20.40
CA ASP A 58 -1.56 -23.71 -20.29
C ASP A 58 -2.43 -24.50 -21.26
N ARG A 59 -1.99 -24.62 -22.52
CA ARG A 59 -2.72 -25.37 -23.56
C ARG A 59 -2.81 -26.87 -23.26
N LEU A 60 -1.77 -27.46 -22.66
CA LEU A 60 -1.73 -28.86 -22.27
C LEU A 60 -2.60 -29.15 -21.04
N VAL A 61 -2.63 -28.23 -20.07
CA VAL A 61 -3.29 -28.44 -18.77
C VAL A 61 -4.78 -28.05 -18.79
N ASN A 62 -5.13 -26.93 -19.42
CA ASN A 62 -6.46 -26.33 -19.27
C ASN A 62 -7.41 -26.59 -20.45
N GLY A 63 -6.95 -27.27 -21.51
CA GLY A 63 -7.81 -27.68 -22.63
C GLY A 63 -8.49 -26.51 -23.39
N LYS A 64 -9.54 -26.82 -24.16
CA LYS A 64 -10.20 -25.93 -25.14
C LYS A 64 -11.08 -24.82 -24.53
N GLU A 65 -10.70 -24.18 -23.43
CA GLU A 65 -11.28 -22.85 -23.18
C GLU A 65 -10.95 -21.94 -24.38
N PRO A 66 -11.86 -21.05 -24.82
CA PRO A 66 -11.62 -20.24 -25.99
C PRO A 66 -10.48 -19.27 -25.68
N TRP A 67 -9.28 -19.63 -26.11
CA TRP A 67 -8.03 -18.86 -26.11
C TRP A 67 -8.26 -17.34 -26.29
N LYS A 68 -9.21 -16.96 -27.15
CA LYS A 68 -9.66 -15.58 -27.36
C LYS A 68 -10.09 -14.85 -26.08
N LYS A 69 -10.87 -15.48 -25.19
CA LYS A 69 -11.32 -14.87 -23.93
C LYS A 69 -10.16 -14.63 -22.96
N ARG A 70 -9.21 -15.56 -22.90
CA ARG A 70 -8.02 -15.43 -22.04
C ARG A 70 -7.06 -14.37 -22.56
N TRP A 71 -6.84 -14.30 -23.87
CA TRP A 71 -6.05 -13.20 -24.45
C TRP A 71 -6.72 -11.85 -24.27
N ALA A 72 -8.04 -11.77 -24.42
CA ALA A 72 -8.76 -10.55 -24.08
C ALA A 72 -8.56 -10.16 -22.61
N ALA A 73 -8.59 -11.12 -21.68
CA ALA A 73 -8.30 -10.87 -20.26
C ALA A 73 -6.84 -10.46 -20.01
N ILE A 74 -5.85 -11.06 -20.69
CA ILE A 74 -4.43 -10.69 -20.58
C ILE A 74 -4.19 -9.29 -21.15
N ILE A 75 -4.80 -8.96 -22.29
CA ILE A 75 -4.71 -7.63 -22.91
C ILE A 75 -5.40 -6.58 -22.03
N ALA A 76 -6.57 -6.89 -21.47
CA ALA A 76 -7.26 -6.02 -20.53
C ALA A 76 -6.40 -5.78 -19.27
N LEU A 77 -5.86 -6.85 -18.68
CA LEU A 77 -4.96 -6.79 -17.53
C LEU A 77 -3.69 -5.97 -17.85
N ALA A 78 -3.13 -6.13 -19.06
CA ALA A 78 -1.98 -5.37 -19.52
C ALA A 78 -2.30 -3.88 -19.70
N GLY A 79 -3.49 -3.56 -20.21
CA GLY A 79 -3.99 -2.18 -20.30
C GLY A 79 -4.18 -1.54 -18.93
N GLU A 80 -4.76 -2.27 -17.98
CA GLU A 80 -4.97 -1.81 -16.60
C GLU A 80 -3.66 -1.62 -15.82
N ASN A 81 -2.61 -2.39 -16.15
CA ASN A 81 -1.33 -2.39 -15.46
C ASN A 81 -0.18 -1.79 -16.28
N TRP A 82 -0.50 -0.89 -17.22
CA TRP A 82 0.49 -0.27 -18.12
C TRP A 82 1.72 0.34 -17.40
N PRO A 83 1.59 1.05 -16.25
CA PRO A 83 2.74 1.57 -15.51
C PRO A 83 3.69 0.46 -15.00
N THR A 84 3.15 -0.68 -14.57
CA THR A 84 3.95 -1.82 -14.09
C THR A 84 4.66 -2.49 -15.25
N LEU A 85 3.99 -2.67 -16.40
CA LEU A 85 4.58 -3.26 -17.59
C LEU A 85 5.68 -2.39 -18.20
N THR A 86 5.47 -1.08 -18.23
CA THR A 86 6.50 -0.13 -18.70
C THR A 86 7.73 -0.14 -17.78
N LYS A 87 7.53 -0.16 -16.46
CA LYS A 87 8.63 -0.31 -15.50
C LYS A 87 9.39 -1.63 -15.71
N LEU A 88 8.67 -2.73 -15.92
CA LEU A 88 9.27 -4.03 -16.18
C LEU A 88 10.07 -4.04 -17.49
N ALA A 89 9.52 -3.46 -18.56
CA ALA A 89 10.21 -3.31 -19.84
C ALA A 89 11.51 -2.51 -19.68
N VAL A 90 11.47 -1.37 -18.99
CA VAL A 90 12.65 -0.54 -18.71
C VAL A 90 13.72 -1.31 -17.95
N LEU A 91 13.34 -2.04 -16.88
CA LEU A 91 14.29 -2.83 -16.09
C LEU A 91 14.93 -3.94 -16.91
N VAL A 92 14.14 -4.65 -17.72
CA VAL A 92 14.66 -5.69 -18.62
C VAL A 92 15.59 -5.09 -19.67
N THR A 93 15.28 -3.92 -20.22
CA THR A 93 16.15 -3.20 -21.15
C THR A 93 17.47 -2.79 -20.49
N ILE A 94 17.44 -2.24 -19.27
CA ILE A 94 18.65 -1.90 -18.51
C ILE A 94 19.48 -3.14 -18.24
N MET A 95 18.84 -4.22 -17.81
CA MET A 95 19.50 -5.51 -17.55
C MET A 95 20.19 -6.05 -18.82
N PHE A 96 19.55 -5.90 -19.99
CA PHE A 96 20.10 -6.28 -21.28
C PHE A 96 21.33 -5.44 -21.65
N ILE A 97 21.21 -4.11 -21.58
CA ILE A 97 22.31 -3.18 -21.88
C ILE A 97 23.51 -3.45 -20.95
N ALA A 98 23.26 -3.62 -19.65
CA ALA A 98 24.30 -3.92 -18.68
C ALA A 98 24.99 -5.25 -19.00
N SER A 99 24.23 -6.29 -19.38
CA SER A 99 24.82 -7.57 -19.76
C SER A 99 25.69 -7.48 -21.02
N GLU A 100 25.28 -6.73 -22.03
CA GLU A 100 26.08 -6.53 -23.26
C GLU A 100 27.35 -5.73 -22.98
N GLN A 101 27.29 -4.77 -22.06
CA GLN A 101 28.44 -3.95 -21.67
C GLN A 101 29.38 -4.66 -20.69
N SER A 102 29.00 -5.82 -20.14
CA SER A 102 29.86 -6.53 -19.18
C SER A 102 31.10 -7.10 -19.86
N THR A 103 32.27 -6.55 -19.52
CA THR A 103 33.58 -7.05 -19.92
C THR A 103 34.25 -7.80 -18.77
N THR A 104 35.04 -8.81 -19.07
CA THR A 104 35.86 -9.46 -18.03
C THR A 104 37.06 -8.58 -17.67
N PRO A 105 37.27 -8.25 -16.39
CA PRO A 105 38.45 -7.50 -15.97
C PRO A 105 39.77 -8.19 -16.35
N THR A 106 40.82 -7.40 -16.58
CA THR A 106 42.16 -7.90 -16.90
C THR A 106 43.02 -8.11 -15.65
N THR A 107 42.76 -7.36 -14.58
CA THR A 107 43.54 -7.45 -13.35
C THR A 107 43.16 -8.70 -12.55
N PRO A 108 44.12 -9.54 -12.10
CA PRO A 108 43.83 -10.79 -11.40
C PRO A 108 42.96 -10.62 -10.13
N LEU A 109 43.20 -9.56 -9.36
CA LEU A 109 42.42 -9.29 -8.14
C LEU A 109 40.98 -8.87 -8.46
N VAL A 110 40.79 -8.02 -9.46
CA VAL A 110 39.47 -7.55 -9.91
C VAL A 110 38.69 -8.71 -10.53
N GLN A 111 39.37 -9.59 -11.28
CA GLN A 111 38.77 -10.82 -11.82
C GLN A 111 38.30 -11.77 -10.71
N GLN A 112 39.05 -11.90 -9.61
CA GLN A 112 38.61 -12.69 -8.46
C GLN A 112 37.33 -12.11 -7.83
N VAL A 113 37.26 -10.78 -7.66
CA VAL A 113 36.06 -10.09 -7.14
C VAL A 113 34.89 -10.28 -8.09
N TYR A 114 35.10 -10.09 -9.39
CA TYR A 114 34.10 -10.29 -10.44
C TYR A 114 33.53 -11.72 -10.40
N ASN A 115 34.39 -12.74 -10.31
CA ASN A 115 33.99 -14.14 -10.22
C ASN A 115 33.23 -14.45 -8.92
N LEU A 116 33.64 -13.85 -7.79
CA LEU A 116 32.97 -14.06 -6.52
C LEU A 116 31.57 -13.44 -6.51
N VAL A 117 31.41 -12.23 -7.06
CA VAL A 117 30.11 -11.57 -7.22
C VAL A 117 29.22 -12.33 -8.20
N SER A 118 29.76 -12.79 -9.32
CA SER A 118 28.98 -13.54 -10.32
C SER A 118 28.46 -14.89 -9.79
N MET A 119 29.18 -15.51 -8.86
CA MET A 119 28.74 -16.73 -8.19
C MET A 119 27.76 -16.48 -7.03
N LEU A 120 28.08 -15.52 -6.14
CA LEU A 120 27.35 -15.36 -4.89
C LEU A 120 26.04 -14.58 -5.03
N ALA A 121 25.98 -13.59 -5.93
CA ALA A 121 24.82 -12.73 -6.03
C ALA A 121 23.55 -13.46 -6.53
N PRO A 122 23.60 -14.36 -7.54
CA PRO A 122 22.43 -15.17 -7.92
C PRO A 122 21.90 -16.03 -6.77
N ILE A 123 22.82 -16.65 -6.02
CA ILE A 123 22.49 -17.45 -4.83
C ILE A 123 21.79 -16.58 -3.78
N THR A 124 22.31 -15.38 -3.53
CA THR A 124 21.74 -14.43 -2.56
C THR A 124 20.34 -13.97 -2.97
N VAL A 125 20.12 -13.69 -4.25
CA VAL A 125 18.80 -13.31 -4.79
C VAL A 125 17.79 -14.44 -4.61
N VAL A 126 18.17 -15.69 -4.92
CA VAL A 126 17.30 -16.87 -4.76
C VAL A 126 16.98 -17.14 -3.29
N ILE A 127 17.96 -17.07 -2.40
CA ILE A 127 17.75 -17.25 -0.96
C ILE A 127 16.83 -16.15 -0.42
N TRP A 128 17.08 -14.89 -0.78
CA TRP A 128 16.26 -13.78 -0.33
C TRP A 128 14.80 -13.93 -0.79
N LEU A 129 14.57 -14.30 -2.05
CA LEU A 129 13.23 -14.57 -2.57
C LEU A 129 12.54 -15.71 -1.85
N THR A 130 13.26 -16.79 -1.57
CA THR A 130 12.72 -17.97 -0.89
C THR A 130 12.34 -17.62 0.55
N VAL A 131 13.22 -16.93 1.29
CA VAL A 131 12.96 -16.49 2.67
C VAL A 131 11.81 -15.49 2.72
N ASN A 132 11.76 -14.55 1.78
CA ASN A 132 10.70 -13.55 1.74
C ASN A 132 9.36 -14.20 1.36
N ALA A 133 9.35 -15.14 0.41
CA ALA A 133 8.18 -15.93 0.08
C ALA A 133 7.66 -16.75 1.26
N LEU A 134 8.54 -17.39 2.03
CA LEU A 134 8.18 -18.13 3.24
C LEU A 134 7.63 -17.22 4.34
N ARG A 135 8.25 -16.06 4.59
CA ARG A 135 7.79 -15.07 5.59
C ARG A 135 6.39 -14.56 5.28
N ILE A 136 6.12 -14.28 4.01
CA ILE A 136 4.82 -13.72 3.62
C ILE A 136 3.76 -14.83 3.54
N ALA A 137 4.11 -16.03 3.06
CA ALA A 137 3.23 -17.20 3.14
C ALA A 137 2.81 -17.53 4.58
N ALA A 138 3.70 -17.31 5.56
CA ALA A 138 3.40 -17.47 6.98
C ALA A 138 2.50 -16.36 7.57
N ARG A 139 2.42 -15.17 6.94
CA ARG A 139 1.59 -14.05 7.40
C ARG A 139 0.23 -13.93 6.69
N ASP A 140 0.20 -14.07 5.37
CA ASP A 140 -0.92 -13.61 4.53
C ASP A 140 -1.66 -14.76 3.79
N GLY A 141 -1.48 -16.03 4.18
CA GLY A 141 -2.32 -17.14 3.68
C GLY A 141 -2.12 -17.56 2.22
N GLY A 142 -1.07 -17.08 1.54
CA GLY A 142 -0.46 -17.74 0.38
C GLY A 142 -1.12 -17.57 -1.00
N GLN A 143 -2.17 -16.76 -1.18
CA GLN A 143 -2.90 -16.74 -2.47
C GLN A 143 -2.64 -15.57 -3.44
N LEU A 144 -1.94 -14.50 -3.07
CA LEU A 144 -1.75 -13.33 -3.97
C LEU A 144 -0.33 -12.72 -3.93
N MET A 145 0.67 -13.59 -4.10
CA MET A 145 2.08 -13.26 -3.79
C MET A 145 2.98 -13.09 -5.03
N LEU A 146 2.57 -13.59 -6.20
CA LEU A 146 3.48 -13.77 -7.35
C LEU A 146 3.90 -12.45 -8.00
N GLY A 147 3.00 -11.47 -8.16
CA GLY A 147 3.31 -10.23 -8.90
C GLY A 147 4.37 -9.34 -8.24
N ARG A 148 4.27 -9.13 -6.92
CA ARG A 148 5.22 -8.31 -6.17
C ARG A 148 6.59 -8.98 -6.05
N GLN A 149 6.61 -10.28 -5.73
CA GLN A 149 7.85 -11.06 -5.64
C GLN A 149 8.57 -11.12 -6.99
N PHE A 150 7.81 -11.20 -8.08
CA PHE A 150 8.36 -11.17 -9.43
C PHE A 150 9.00 -9.82 -9.77
N MET A 151 8.37 -8.70 -9.39
CA MET A 151 9.00 -7.38 -9.56
C MET A 151 10.25 -7.21 -8.71
N ASP A 152 10.23 -7.66 -7.46
CA ASP A 152 11.40 -7.59 -6.59
C ASP A 152 12.55 -8.44 -7.14
N LEU A 153 12.24 -9.62 -7.71
CA LEU A 153 13.21 -10.46 -8.42
C LEU A 153 13.81 -9.74 -9.62
N ILE A 154 12.99 -9.11 -10.48
CA ILE A 154 13.48 -8.41 -11.67
C ILE A 154 14.35 -7.22 -11.27
N CYS A 155 13.95 -6.45 -10.26
CA CYS A 155 14.76 -5.35 -9.72
C CYS A 155 16.11 -5.86 -9.20
N ALA A 156 16.11 -6.93 -8.41
CA ALA A 156 17.33 -7.51 -7.86
C ALA A 156 18.26 -8.06 -8.95
N ALA A 157 17.69 -8.76 -9.95
CA ALA A 157 18.44 -9.26 -11.10
C ALA A 157 19.03 -8.12 -11.95
N THR A 158 18.27 -7.04 -12.16
CA THR A 158 18.74 -5.86 -12.89
C THR A 158 19.89 -5.18 -12.14
N ALA A 159 19.73 -4.95 -10.83
CA ALA A 159 20.78 -4.36 -10.00
C ALA A 159 22.06 -5.21 -10.01
N TYR A 160 21.91 -6.54 -9.91
CA TYR A 160 23.03 -7.48 -10.03
C TYR A 160 23.78 -7.32 -11.36
N GLN A 161 23.05 -7.30 -12.49
CA GLN A 161 23.68 -7.16 -13.81
C GLN A 161 24.38 -5.82 -13.97
N VAL A 162 23.80 -4.73 -13.47
CA VAL A 162 24.45 -3.41 -13.47
C VAL A 162 25.72 -3.42 -12.63
N VAL A 163 25.73 -4.06 -11.47
CA VAL A 163 26.93 -4.18 -10.62
C VAL A 163 28.03 -4.98 -11.32
N LEU A 164 27.68 -6.10 -11.96
CA LEU A 164 28.67 -6.86 -12.73
C LEU A 164 29.23 -6.06 -13.91
N ALA A 165 28.37 -5.36 -14.65
CA ALA A 165 28.81 -4.49 -15.74
C ALA A 165 29.77 -3.40 -15.25
N LEU A 166 29.47 -2.81 -14.09
CA LEU A 166 30.32 -1.78 -13.48
C LEU A 166 31.69 -2.34 -13.07
N ILE A 167 31.73 -3.49 -12.39
CA ILE A 167 32.99 -4.15 -12.03
C ILE A 167 33.78 -4.53 -13.29
N GLY A 168 33.08 -5.03 -14.30
CA GLY A 168 33.67 -5.46 -15.55
C GLY A 168 34.31 -4.33 -16.36
N THR A 169 33.64 -3.19 -16.43
CA THR A 169 34.06 -2.04 -17.26
C THR A 169 35.01 -1.09 -16.54
N THR A 170 34.78 -0.84 -15.25
CA THR A 170 35.51 0.19 -14.49
C THR A 170 36.38 -0.39 -13.37
N GLY A 171 36.27 -1.69 -13.08
CA GLY A 171 36.94 -2.30 -11.93
C GLY A 171 38.46 -2.23 -12.00
N ASP A 172 39.05 -2.38 -13.18
CA ASP A 172 40.51 -2.24 -13.38
C ASP A 172 40.98 -0.80 -13.12
N ASP A 173 40.27 0.19 -13.67
CA ASP A 173 40.59 1.61 -13.47
C ASP A 173 40.47 2.02 -12.00
N VAL A 174 39.39 1.57 -11.34
CA VAL A 174 39.18 1.78 -9.90
C VAL A 174 40.31 1.13 -9.10
N TYR A 175 40.73 -0.09 -9.46
CA TYR A 175 41.84 -0.76 -8.78
C TYR A 175 43.15 0.04 -8.92
N PHE A 176 43.49 0.48 -10.13
CA PHE A 176 44.71 1.28 -10.34
C PHE A 176 44.65 2.62 -9.63
N TRP A 177 43.49 3.27 -9.58
CA TRP A 177 43.30 4.50 -8.80
C TRP A 177 43.49 4.26 -7.29
N ILE A 178 42.94 3.16 -6.74
CA ILE A 178 43.13 2.78 -5.33
C ILE A 178 44.60 2.58 -4.99
N VAL A 179 45.34 1.89 -5.85
CA VAL A 179 46.76 1.62 -5.65
C VAL A 179 47.60 2.91 -5.79
N ALA A 180 47.25 3.77 -6.73
CA ALA A 180 47.98 5.02 -6.97
C ALA A 180 47.74 6.09 -5.89
N GLN A 181 46.53 6.17 -5.32
CA GLN A 181 46.11 7.25 -4.43
C GLN A 181 45.29 6.76 -3.23
N PRO A 182 45.88 5.95 -2.32
CA PRO A 182 45.14 5.32 -1.22
C PRO A 182 44.50 6.33 -0.24
N ASN A 183 45.11 7.50 -0.07
CA ASN A 183 44.59 8.55 0.82
C ASN A 183 43.35 9.23 0.24
N GLU A 184 43.30 9.48 -1.07
CA GLU A 184 42.13 10.08 -1.73
C GLU A 184 40.94 9.12 -1.70
N VAL A 185 41.21 7.83 -1.92
CA VAL A 185 40.20 6.77 -1.80
C VAL A 185 39.63 6.69 -0.39
N ALA A 186 40.48 6.77 0.64
CA ALA A 186 40.02 6.73 2.04
C ALA A 186 39.08 7.91 2.36
N VAL A 187 39.39 9.12 1.87
CA VAL A 187 38.53 10.30 2.02
C VAL A 187 37.22 10.11 1.28
N PHE A 188 37.25 9.56 0.07
CA PHE A 188 36.05 9.32 -0.73
C PHE A 188 35.13 8.28 -0.09
N LEU A 189 35.70 7.18 0.42
CA LEU A 189 34.97 6.14 1.16
C LEU A 189 34.37 6.67 2.46
N ALA A 190 35.15 7.44 3.24
CA ALA A 190 34.65 8.07 4.46
C ALA A 190 33.48 9.04 4.16
N THR A 191 33.62 9.87 3.12
CA THR A 191 32.57 10.80 2.67
C THR A 191 31.33 10.05 2.23
N GLY A 192 31.48 8.99 1.43
CA GLY A 192 30.38 8.13 1.01
C GLY A 192 29.68 7.45 2.19
N LEU A 193 30.43 6.99 3.19
CA LEU A 193 29.88 6.42 4.42
C LEU A 193 29.10 7.47 5.22
N PHE A 194 29.65 8.68 5.38
CA PHE A 194 28.94 9.77 6.06
C PHE A 194 27.66 10.15 5.32
N ILE A 195 27.70 10.27 3.99
CA ILE A 195 26.50 10.52 3.17
C ILE A 195 25.49 9.38 3.34
N ALA A 196 25.93 8.12 3.30
CA ALA A 196 25.03 6.97 3.48
C ALA A 196 24.42 6.94 4.89
N VAL A 197 25.18 7.28 5.92
CA VAL A 197 24.69 7.41 7.31
C VAL A 197 23.71 8.58 7.42
N ILE A 198 24.02 9.74 6.84
CA ILE A 198 23.14 10.92 6.80
C ILE A 198 21.85 10.56 6.06
N VAL A 199 21.91 9.96 4.88
CA VAL A 199 20.76 9.51 4.10
C VAL A 199 19.97 8.43 4.84
N LYS A 200 20.62 7.56 5.62
CA LYS A 200 19.92 6.55 6.43
C LYS A 200 19.24 7.17 7.65
N ILE A 201 19.86 8.14 8.30
CA ILE A 201 19.28 8.89 9.43
C ILE A 201 18.11 9.74 8.92
N MET A 202 18.33 10.53 7.86
CA MET A 202 17.30 11.29 7.15
C MET A 202 16.24 10.36 6.56
N GLY A 203 16.60 9.19 6.05
CA GLY A 203 15.65 8.21 5.54
C GLY A 203 14.81 7.57 6.64
N SER A 204 15.36 7.39 7.84
CA SER A 204 14.63 6.81 8.97
C SER A 204 13.63 7.78 9.60
N SER A 205 13.92 9.08 9.62
CA SER A 205 13.02 10.10 10.20
C SER A 205 12.27 10.90 9.15
N ALA A 206 12.94 11.36 8.09
CA ALA A 206 12.34 12.11 7.01
C ALA A 206 11.73 11.23 5.92
N ALA A 207 12.15 9.99 5.64
CA ALA A 207 11.32 9.14 4.75
C ALA A 207 10.09 8.59 5.47
N GLN A 208 10.09 8.42 6.80
CA GLN A 208 8.84 8.18 7.55
C GLN A 208 7.96 9.44 7.62
N ALA A 209 8.51 10.61 7.92
CA ALA A 209 7.76 11.87 8.03
C ALA A 209 7.32 12.44 6.66
N TYR A 210 8.15 12.32 5.62
CA TYR A 210 7.86 12.73 4.24
C TYR A 210 7.04 11.65 3.51
N ALA A 211 7.13 10.36 3.85
CA ALA A 211 6.13 9.41 3.39
C ALA A 211 4.77 9.65 4.05
N SER A 212 4.71 10.01 5.33
CA SER A 212 3.43 10.40 5.95
C SER A 212 2.90 11.75 5.44
N MET A 213 3.76 12.69 5.00
CA MET A 213 3.34 14.00 4.47
C MET A 213 3.11 14.04 2.95
N VAL A 214 3.89 13.31 2.16
CA VAL A 214 3.84 13.33 0.68
C VAL A 214 3.18 12.07 0.10
N PHE A 215 3.20 10.95 0.83
CA PHE A 215 2.27 9.84 0.61
C PHE A 215 1.13 9.87 1.63
N ALA A 216 0.62 11.05 1.97
CA ALA A 216 -0.81 11.20 2.30
C ALA A 216 -1.68 10.93 1.05
N GLU A 217 -1.32 9.94 0.24
CA GLU A 217 -2.32 9.09 -0.37
C GLU A 217 -2.79 8.17 0.75
N GLU A 218 -4.11 8.15 0.97
CA GLU A 218 -4.82 7.10 1.72
C GLU A 218 -4.00 5.80 1.75
N PRO A 219 -3.67 5.27 2.95
CA PRO A 219 -2.90 4.03 3.08
C PRO A 219 -3.45 3.05 2.06
N PHE A 220 -2.59 2.59 1.15
CA PHE A 220 -2.95 1.57 0.17
C PHE A 220 -3.28 0.31 0.98
N GLU A 221 -4.52 0.22 1.44
CA GLU A 221 -5.10 -0.99 1.96
C GLU A 221 -4.88 -2.01 0.85
N LYS A 222 -4.15 -3.06 1.19
CA LYS A 222 -3.86 -4.17 0.28
C LYS A 222 -5.20 -4.75 -0.16
N SER A 223 -5.76 -4.24 -1.26
CA SER A 223 -6.85 -4.90 -1.94
C SER A 223 -6.26 -6.17 -2.54
N SER A 224 -6.42 -7.26 -1.80
CA SER A 224 -6.31 -8.59 -2.35
C SER A 224 -7.23 -8.65 -3.55
N MET A 225 -6.69 -8.84 -4.75
CA MET A 225 -7.42 -9.19 -5.98
C MET A 225 -8.06 -10.60 -5.87
N ALA A 226 -8.74 -10.89 -4.78
CA ALA A 226 -9.88 -11.78 -4.86
C ALA A 226 -10.98 -10.95 -5.52
N ILE A 227 -11.69 -11.53 -6.49
CA ILE A 227 -13.01 -11.02 -6.87
C ILE A 227 -13.81 -11.00 -5.57
N GLN A 228 -13.87 -9.85 -4.89
CA GLN A 228 -14.70 -9.75 -3.71
C GLN A 228 -16.12 -10.06 -4.19
N PRO A 229 -16.83 -10.98 -3.50
CA PRO A 229 -18.22 -11.19 -3.82
C PRO A 229 -18.92 -9.83 -3.85
N PRO A 230 -19.88 -9.62 -4.76
CA PRO A 230 -20.63 -8.36 -4.80
C PRO A 230 -21.16 -8.06 -3.40
N LEU A 231 -21.03 -6.80 -2.98
CA LEU A 231 -21.47 -6.36 -1.65
C LEU A 231 -22.88 -6.87 -1.38
N SER A 232 -23.04 -7.56 -0.26
CA SER A 232 -24.36 -8.02 0.16
C SER A 232 -25.22 -6.83 0.56
N GLU A 233 -26.53 -7.02 0.59
CA GLU A 233 -27.46 -6.00 1.11
C GLU A 233 -27.10 -5.63 2.57
N GLN A 234 -26.62 -6.60 3.35
CA GLN A 234 -26.12 -6.34 4.69
C GLN A 234 -24.89 -5.41 4.67
N ASP A 235 -23.90 -5.67 3.81
CA ASP A 235 -22.71 -4.83 3.71
C ASP A 235 -23.08 -3.39 3.34
N LEU A 236 -23.97 -3.21 2.37
CA LEU A 236 -24.46 -1.90 1.96
C LEU A 236 -25.14 -1.14 3.10
N ARG A 237 -25.88 -1.83 3.96
CA ARG A 237 -26.53 -1.21 5.13
C ARG A 237 -25.51 -0.80 6.19
N TYR A 238 -24.46 -1.59 6.42
CA TYR A 238 -23.38 -1.19 7.33
C TYR A 238 -22.59 -0.01 6.79
N ILE A 239 -22.23 -0.03 5.50
CA ILE A 239 -21.55 1.08 4.83
C ILE A 239 -22.39 2.35 4.89
N ALA A 240 -23.68 2.28 4.58
CA ALA A 240 -24.56 3.44 4.63
C ALA A 240 -24.65 4.05 6.04
N ALA A 241 -24.69 3.22 7.08
CA ALA A 241 -24.70 3.71 8.47
C ALA A 241 -23.36 4.35 8.86
N HIS A 242 -22.26 3.77 8.39
CA HIS A 242 -20.91 4.27 8.59
C HIS A 242 -20.70 5.65 7.95
N GLU A 243 -21.00 5.77 6.65
CA GLU A 243 -20.85 7.03 5.91
C GLU A 243 -21.82 8.12 6.40
N ALA A 244 -23.05 7.74 6.76
CA ALA A 244 -23.99 8.67 7.39
C ALA A 244 -23.47 9.19 8.74
N GLY A 245 -22.71 8.37 9.47
CA GLY A 245 -22.06 8.78 10.71
C GLY A 245 -21.01 9.86 10.46
N HIS A 246 -20.11 9.66 9.49
CA HIS A 246 -19.16 10.69 9.09
C HIS A 246 -19.86 11.98 8.65
N ALA A 247 -20.88 11.86 7.79
CA ALA A 247 -21.64 12.99 7.27
C ALA A 247 -22.30 13.82 8.38
N LEU A 248 -22.82 13.19 9.43
CA LEU A 248 -23.46 13.89 10.55
C LEU A 248 -22.53 14.90 11.23
N ALA A 249 -21.24 14.58 11.35
CA ALA A 249 -20.25 15.45 11.98
C ALA A 249 -19.93 16.71 11.15
N TYR A 250 -20.26 16.75 9.86
CA TYR A 250 -20.05 17.92 9.00
C TYR A 250 -20.98 19.09 9.34
N ALA A 251 -22.07 18.84 10.08
CA ALA A 251 -22.89 19.92 10.63
C ALA A 251 -22.08 20.92 11.47
N ALA A 252 -20.99 20.46 12.11
CA ALA A 252 -20.12 21.29 12.93
C ALA A 252 -19.27 22.31 12.15
N LEU A 253 -19.20 22.19 10.82
CA LEU A 253 -18.54 23.19 9.99
C LEU A 253 -19.37 24.48 9.85
N GLY A 254 -20.69 24.43 10.10
CA GLY A 254 -21.61 25.57 9.96
C GLY A 254 -21.86 26.06 8.53
N THR A 255 -20.90 25.87 7.64
CA THR A 255 -21.01 26.07 6.18
C THR A 255 -20.54 24.79 5.51
N ILE A 256 -21.41 24.20 4.69
CA ILE A 256 -21.13 22.93 4.03
C ILE A 256 -20.40 23.24 2.72
N PRO A 257 -19.21 22.66 2.46
CA PRO A 257 -18.48 22.91 1.21
C PRO A 257 -19.28 22.48 -0.02
N ALA A 258 -19.26 23.29 -1.08
CA ALA A 258 -20.03 23.02 -2.30
C ALA A 258 -19.61 21.73 -3.03
N ASP A 259 -18.36 21.29 -2.85
CA ASP A 259 -17.79 20.08 -3.42
C ASP A 259 -17.95 18.84 -2.52
N ILE A 260 -18.67 18.95 -1.39
CA ILE A 260 -18.91 17.81 -0.51
C ILE A 260 -19.63 16.68 -1.25
N ARG A 261 -19.12 15.46 -1.08
CA ARG A 261 -19.80 14.24 -1.51
C ARG A 261 -19.69 13.20 -0.44
N VAL A 262 -20.82 12.59 -0.09
CA VAL A 262 -20.90 11.40 0.75
C VAL A 262 -21.24 10.24 -0.17
N VAL A 263 -20.32 9.28 -0.30
CA VAL A 263 -20.46 8.15 -1.21
C VAL A 263 -20.61 6.88 -0.38
N GLY A 264 -21.74 6.19 -0.49
CA GLY A 264 -22.02 4.92 0.21
C GLY A 264 -21.85 3.65 -0.63
N HIS A 265 -21.49 3.79 -1.91
CA HIS A 265 -21.12 2.68 -2.78
C HIS A 265 -19.79 2.96 -3.46
N PRO A 266 -18.89 1.99 -3.57
CA PRO A 266 -17.68 2.18 -4.35
C PRO A 266 -18.05 2.47 -5.81
N GLU A 267 -17.55 3.58 -6.37
CA GLU A 267 -17.63 3.84 -7.81
C GLU A 267 -17.11 2.61 -8.56
N LYS A 268 -17.83 2.15 -9.61
CA LYS A 268 -17.37 1.05 -10.46
C LYS A 268 -15.96 1.37 -10.98
N GLY A 269 -14.95 0.65 -10.47
CA GLY A 269 -13.54 0.82 -10.84
C GLY A 269 -12.65 1.42 -9.75
N LYS A 270 -13.17 1.90 -8.61
CA LYS A 270 -12.37 2.38 -7.47
C LYS A 270 -12.67 1.54 -6.22
N GLN A 271 -11.99 0.39 -6.10
CA GLN A 271 -12.15 -0.56 -4.98
C GLN A 271 -11.30 -0.20 -3.76
N ARG A 272 -11.12 1.08 -3.45
CA ARG A 272 -10.12 1.52 -2.44
C ARG A 272 -10.73 1.98 -1.12
N ALA A 273 -12.03 2.28 -1.09
CA ALA A 273 -12.85 2.49 0.11
C ALA A 273 -14.30 2.11 -0.21
N LEU A 274 -15.02 1.51 0.75
CA LEU A 274 -16.43 1.12 0.57
C LEU A 274 -17.36 2.33 0.48
N GLY A 275 -16.95 3.45 1.08
CA GLY A 275 -17.52 4.78 0.97
C GLY A 275 -16.50 5.85 1.36
N HIS A 276 -16.81 7.13 1.16
CA HIS A 276 -16.00 8.25 1.66
C HIS A 276 -16.75 9.58 1.66
N VAL A 277 -16.28 10.54 2.48
CA VAL A 277 -16.71 11.95 2.46
C VAL A 277 -15.56 12.86 1.99
N THR A 278 -15.79 13.68 0.96
CA THR A 278 -14.79 14.63 0.39
C THR A 278 -15.14 16.09 0.66
N GLY A 279 -14.19 17.02 0.45
CA GLY A 279 -14.49 18.43 0.20
C GLY A 279 -14.13 19.43 1.29
N ILE A 280 -12.99 19.29 2.01
CA ILE A 280 -12.59 20.33 2.98
C ILE A 280 -11.44 21.16 2.41
N PRO A 281 -11.71 22.33 1.79
CA PRO A 281 -10.64 23.23 1.37
C PRO A 281 -9.99 23.86 2.61
N THR A 282 -8.69 23.59 2.82
CA THR A 282 -7.88 24.32 3.81
C THR A 282 -7.10 25.42 3.10
N PRO A 283 -7.52 26.71 3.19
CA PRO A 283 -6.82 27.82 2.53
C PRO A 283 -5.48 28.17 3.19
N HIS A 284 -5.16 27.54 4.33
CA HIS A 284 -3.98 27.87 5.14
C HIS A 284 -3.12 26.63 5.38
N ARG A 285 -1.79 26.82 5.32
CA ARG A 285 -0.79 25.76 5.57
C ARG A 285 -0.66 25.34 7.03
N LEU A 286 -1.28 26.09 7.96
CA LEU A 286 -1.32 25.78 9.39
C LEU A 286 -2.75 25.41 9.76
N GLU A 287 -2.94 24.20 10.25
CA GLU A 287 -4.25 23.74 10.73
C GLU A 287 -4.51 24.31 12.12
N LYS A 288 -5.73 24.81 12.34
CA LYS A 288 -6.17 25.21 13.69
C LYS A 288 -6.36 23.96 14.54
N THR A 289 -6.02 24.03 15.81
CA THR A 289 -6.17 22.91 16.74
C THR A 289 -7.61 22.41 16.84
N GLU A 290 -8.60 23.31 16.75
CA GLU A 290 -10.02 22.95 16.70
C GLU A 290 -10.40 22.16 15.43
N PHE A 291 -9.69 22.38 14.31
CA PHE A 291 -9.94 21.64 13.07
C PHE A 291 -9.44 20.20 13.17
N VAL A 292 -8.26 19.99 13.75
CA VAL A 292 -7.74 18.65 14.05
C VAL A 292 -8.67 17.91 15.01
N GLU A 293 -9.16 18.60 16.05
CA GLU A 293 -10.11 18.02 17.00
C GLU A 293 -11.42 17.60 16.32
N TRP A 294 -11.96 18.43 15.43
CA TRP A 294 -13.13 18.08 14.63
C TRP A 294 -12.86 16.88 13.70
N GLN A 295 -11.71 16.83 13.02
CA GLN A 295 -11.33 15.67 12.20
C GLN A 295 -11.29 14.38 13.02
N MET A 296 -10.71 14.44 14.23
CA MET A 296 -10.71 13.32 15.16
C MET A 296 -12.13 12.86 15.51
N LEU A 297 -13.05 13.79 15.79
CA LEU A 297 -14.46 13.46 16.04
C LEU A 297 -15.13 12.82 14.82
N VAL A 298 -14.88 13.32 13.60
CA VAL A 298 -15.42 12.76 12.35
C VAL A 298 -14.98 11.30 12.17
N LEU A 299 -13.71 10.98 12.40
CA LEU A 299 -13.17 9.62 12.27
C LEU A 299 -13.85 8.63 13.25
N LEU A 300 -14.27 9.09 14.42
CA LEU A 300 -14.99 8.25 15.39
C LEU A 300 -16.47 8.05 15.02
N CYS A 301 -17.06 8.96 14.24
CA CYS A 301 -18.50 8.94 13.94
C CYS A 301 -18.91 7.78 13.02
N GLY A 302 -18.03 7.28 12.14
CA GLY A 302 -18.36 6.15 11.25
C GLY A 302 -18.71 4.89 12.05
N LYS A 303 -17.81 4.51 12.96
CA LYS A 303 -18.04 3.40 13.90
C LYS A 303 -19.27 3.63 14.79
N GLN A 304 -19.49 4.85 15.27
CA GLN A 304 -20.67 5.16 16.08
C GLN A 304 -21.97 5.01 15.27
N GLY A 305 -21.97 5.34 13.98
CA GLY A 305 -23.13 5.16 13.11
C GLY A 305 -23.53 3.70 12.97
N GLU A 306 -22.57 2.79 12.83
CA GLU A 306 -22.83 1.35 12.82
C GLU A 306 -23.45 0.89 14.15
N ILE A 307 -22.89 1.32 15.29
CA ILE A 307 -23.40 0.96 16.63
C ILE A 307 -24.82 1.53 16.83
N ALA A 308 -25.07 2.77 16.42
CA ALA A 308 -26.37 3.41 16.55
C ALA A 308 -27.47 2.71 15.73
N MET A 309 -27.14 2.17 14.55
CA MET A 309 -28.11 1.45 13.70
C MET A 309 -28.25 -0.03 14.04
N PHE A 310 -27.15 -0.72 14.37
CA PHE A 310 -27.11 -2.19 14.44
C PHE A 310 -26.72 -2.73 15.81
N GLY A 311 -26.37 -1.87 16.78
CA GLY A 311 -25.92 -2.26 18.11
C GLY A 311 -24.51 -2.86 18.15
N GLN A 312 -23.84 -2.96 17.01
CA GLN A 312 -22.49 -3.51 16.87
C GLN A 312 -21.74 -2.81 15.74
N ALA A 313 -20.41 -2.83 15.82
CA ALA A 313 -19.53 -2.31 14.78
C ALA A 313 -18.79 -3.43 14.05
N THR A 314 -18.42 -3.16 12.81
CA THR A 314 -17.57 -3.95 11.93
C THR A 314 -16.09 -3.59 12.13
N LEU A 315 -15.22 -4.38 11.49
CA LEU A 315 -13.79 -4.08 11.42
C LEU A 315 -13.44 -3.01 10.37
N GLY A 316 -14.44 -2.47 9.64
CA GLY A 316 -14.24 -1.47 8.58
C GLY A 316 -13.65 -0.14 9.08
N SER A 317 -13.80 0.18 10.36
CA SER A 317 -13.27 1.40 11.00
C SER A 317 -11.78 1.35 11.39
N THR A 318 -11.04 0.34 10.93
CA THR A 318 -9.61 0.18 11.29
C THR A 318 -8.76 1.35 10.77
N ASN A 319 -9.02 1.80 9.54
CA ASN A 319 -8.32 2.96 8.96
C ASN A 319 -8.62 4.23 9.75
N ASP A 320 -9.89 4.48 10.09
CA ASP A 320 -10.29 5.68 10.84
C ASP A 320 -9.66 5.74 12.22
N HIS A 321 -9.62 4.61 12.92
CA HIS A 321 -8.98 4.53 14.22
C HIS A 321 -7.46 4.75 14.14
N SER A 322 -6.79 4.21 13.12
CA SER A 322 -5.37 4.46 12.89
C SER A 322 -5.10 5.95 12.64
N ARG A 323 -5.88 6.59 11.76
CA ARG A 323 -5.77 8.03 11.49
C ARG A 323 -6.06 8.86 12.72
N TRP A 324 -7.05 8.46 13.51
CA TRP A 324 -7.40 9.10 14.77
C TRP A 324 -6.22 9.08 15.75
N LEU A 325 -5.52 7.95 15.87
CA LEU A 325 -4.32 7.83 16.72
C LEU A 325 -3.20 8.77 16.28
N ASP A 326 -2.99 8.92 14.97
CA ASP A 326 -1.96 9.79 14.43
C ASP A 326 -2.29 11.28 14.66
N TYR A 327 -3.55 11.68 14.51
CA TYR A 327 -4.00 13.02 14.89
C TYR A 327 -3.94 13.24 16.41
N ALA A 328 -4.34 12.25 17.21
CA ALA A 328 -4.32 12.34 18.67
C ALA A 328 -2.91 12.63 19.21
N ARG A 329 -1.89 11.96 18.67
CA ARG A 329 -0.49 12.20 19.05
C ARG A 329 -0.07 13.63 18.72
N GLN A 330 -0.35 14.11 17.51
CA GLN A 330 -0.01 15.46 17.09
C GLN A 330 -0.76 16.52 17.92
N TYR A 331 -2.05 16.28 18.14
CA TYR A 331 -2.91 17.13 18.97
C TYR A 331 -2.37 17.23 20.39
N LEU A 332 -2.09 16.09 21.06
CA LEU A 332 -1.59 16.08 22.44
C LEU A 332 -0.20 16.71 22.58
N VAL A 333 0.72 16.52 21.62
CA VAL A 333 2.01 17.22 21.61
C VAL A 333 1.82 18.74 21.47
N SER A 334 0.87 19.18 20.65
CA SER A 334 0.60 20.61 20.42
C SER A 334 -0.11 21.30 21.58
N GLN A 335 -0.86 20.53 22.38
CA GLN A 335 -1.62 21.02 23.52
C GLN A 335 -0.67 21.28 24.69
N ASN A 336 -0.20 22.53 24.81
CA ASN A 336 0.64 23.01 25.91
C ASN A 336 -0.02 22.96 27.32
N LYS A 337 -1.19 22.32 27.45
CA LYS A 337 -1.99 22.22 28.67
C LYS A 337 -1.74 20.95 29.48
N ARG A 338 -1.20 19.90 28.85
CA ARG A 338 -0.90 18.62 29.49
C ARG A 338 0.47 18.14 29.03
N LEU A 339 1.21 17.50 29.93
CA LEU A 339 2.46 16.85 29.54
C LEU A 339 2.10 15.73 28.53
N PHE A 340 2.85 15.65 27.44
CA PHE A 340 2.81 14.54 26.49
C PHE A 340 4.18 14.48 25.84
N TYR A 341 4.87 13.34 25.97
CA TYR A 341 6.29 13.28 25.63
C TYR A 341 6.52 13.19 24.12
N GLY A 342 5.59 12.59 23.37
CA GLY A 342 5.63 12.47 21.91
C GLY A 342 6.71 11.54 21.37
N SER A 343 7.80 11.36 22.11
CA SER A 343 8.88 10.40 21.86
C SER A 343 9.36 9.85 23.21
N PRO A 344 8.54 9.02 23.89
CA PRO A 344 8.86 8.49 25.21
C PRO A 344 10.14 7.66 25.18
N ARG A 345 11.04 7.91 26.12
CA ARG A 345 12.37 7.28 26.20
C ARG A 345 12.44 6.11 27.19
N ASN A 346 11.40 5.97 28.01
CA ASN A 346 11.30 4.94 29.02
C ASN A 346 9.83 4.48 29.17
N GLU A 347 9.64 3.38 29.88
CA GLU A 347 8.33 2.75 30.08
C GLU A 347 7.36 3.67 30.84
N PHE A 348 7.84 4.47 31.79
CA PHE A 348 7.00 5.39 32.54
C PHE A 348 6.37 6.46 31.62
N GLU A 349 7.19 7.09 30.77
CA GLU A 349 6.74 8.06 29.77
C GLU A 349 5.77 7.42 28.76
N HIS A 350 6.06 6.20 28.31
CA HIS A 350 5.19 5.47 27.38
C HIS A 350 3.82 5.18 28.00
N ASN A 351 3.78 4.65 29.23
CA ASN A 351 2.54 4.35 29.94
C ASN A 351 1.76 5.63 30.33
N TYR A 352 2.45 6.76 30.48
CA TYR A 352 1.80 8.04 30.67
C TYR A 352 1.13 8.52 29.37
N ASP A 353 1.85 8.54 28.25
CA ASP A 353 1.30 8.91 26.94
C ASP A 353 0.11 8.01 26.54
N CYS A 354 0.18 6.70 26.78
CA CYS A 354 -0.94 5.78 26.53
C CYS A 354 -2.20 6.16 27.32
N ARG A 355 -2.08 6.48 28.62
CA ARG A 355 -3.21 6.93 29.45
C ARG A 355 -3.82 8.24 28.95
N GLN A 356 -2.99 9.14 28.43
CA GLN A 356 -3.46 10.41 27.87
C GLN A 356 -4.27 10.20 26.58
N ILE A 357 -3.80 9.30 25.71
CA ILE A 357 -4.52 8.90 24.48
C ILE A 357 -5.84 8.22 24.84
N GLU A 358 -5.84 7.26 25.77
CA GLU A 358 -7.06 6.57 26.23
C GLU A 358 -8.07 7.56 26.83
N SER A 359 -7.60 8.51 27.65
CA SER A 359 -8.47 9.54 28.23
C SER A 359 -9.08 10.46 27.16
N LEU A 360 -8.31 10.83 26.13
CA LEU A 360 -8.82 11.63 25.01
C LEU A 360 -9.84 10.85 24.19
N LEU A 361 -9.57 9.57 23.90
CA LEU A 361 -10.48 8.70 23.17
C LEU A 361 -11.82 8.59 23.90
N ALA A 362 -11.80 8.31 25.21
CA ALA A 362 -13.02 8.18 26.01
C ALA A 362 -13.86 9.46 26.00
N GLN A 363 -13.22 10.62 26.16
CA GLN A 363 -13.91 11.93 26.12
C GLN A 363 -14.55 12.19 24.76
N GLN A 364 -13.84 11.91 23.67
CA GLN A 364 -14.38 12.12 22.32
C GLN A 364 -15.46 11.11 21.95
N GLN A 365 -15.37 9.87 22.42
CA GLN A 365 -16.42 8.88 22.25
C GLN A 365 -17.71 9.28 22.97
N GLU A 366 -17.61 9.89 24.16
CA GLU A 366 -18.76 10.46 24.86
C GLU A 366 -19.41 11.58 24.04
N LEU A 367 -18.62 12.53 23.51
CA LEU A 367 -19.12 13.61 22.65
C LEU A 367 -19.79 13.10 21.37
N VAL A 368 -19.22 12.08 20.74
CA VAL A 368 -19.79 11.46 19.55
C VAL A 368 -21.07 10.70 19.91
N SER A 369 -21.11 9.98 21.03
CA SER A 369 -22.34 9.35 21.52
C SER A 369 -23.46 10.37 21.76
N ASP A 370 -23.13 11.51 22.39
CA ASP A 370 -24.07 12.62 22.61
C ASP A 370 -24.60 13.21 21.30
N LEU A 371 -23.73 13.38 20.30
CA LEU A 371 -24.12 13.86 18.97
C LEU A 371 -25.20 12.95 18.36
N PHE A 372 -25.03 11.63 18.43
CA PHE A 372 -26.01 10.69 17.89
C PHE A 372 -27.29 10.65 18.72
N ALA A 373 -27.19 10.73 20.05
CA ALA A 373 -28.35 10.75 20.95
C ALA A 373 -29.22 11.99 20.75
N MET A 374 -28.62 13.15 20.43
CA MET A 374 -29.34 14.39 20.14
C MET A 374 -29.96 14.43 18.75
N ASN A 375 -29.47 13.61 17.80
CA ASN A 375 -29.81 13.71 16.38
C ASN A 375 -30.30 12.39 15.72
N PRO A 376 -31.17 11.59 16.36
CA PRO A 376 -31.58 10.30 15.81
C PRO A 376 -32.33 10.45 14.48
N ALA A 377 -33.14 11.51 14.32
CA ALA A 377 -33.91 11.76 13.11
C ALA A 377 -33.01 12.16 11.92
N ALA A 378 -32.09 13.11 12.14
CA ALA A 378 -31.16 13.56 11.10
C ALA A 378 -30.22 12.43 10.66
N PHE A 379 -29.68 11.67 11.62
CA PHE A 379 -28.85 10.50 11.31
C PHE A 379 -29.61 9.45 10.49
N LYS A 380 -30.85 9.10 10.89
CA LYS A 380 -31.67 8.14 10.14
C LYS A 380 -32.01 8.63 8.73
N ALA A 381 -32.23 9.94 8.56
CA ALA A 381 -32.46 10.55 7.26
C ALA A 381 -31.21 10.46 6.36
N LEU A 382 -30.02 10.74 6.90
CA LEU A 382 -28.75 10.55 6.19
C LEU A 382 -28.55 9.09 5.79
N TYR A 383 -28.72 8.16 6.73
CA TYR A 383 -28.61 6.72 6.48
C TYR A 383 -29.51 6.27 5.33
N GLN A 384 -30.79 6.66 5.36
CA GLN A 384 -31.74 6.29 4.32
C GLN A 384 -31.37 6.91 2.97
N ALA A 385 -30.96 8.18 2.97
CA ALA A 385 -30.56 8.87 1.75
C ALA A 385 -29.31 8.24 1.11
N VAL A 386 -28.32 7.85 1.92
CA VAL A 386 -27.13 7.13 1.44
C VAL A 386 -27.52 5.76 0.90
N LEU A 387 -28.39 5.03 1.59
CA LEU A 387 -28.82 3.69 1.17
C LEU A 387 -29.62 3.72 -0.16
N ASP A 388 -30.46 4.73 -0.37
CA ASP A 388 -31.34 4.81 -1.55
C ASP A 388 -30.61 5.34 -2.79
N LYS A 389 -29.76 6.36 -2.63
CA LYS A 389 -29.12 7.07 -3.75
C LYS A 389 -27.67 6.66 -3.98
N GLY A 390 -27.03 6.12 -2.95
CA GLY A 390 -25.64 5.71 -2.95
C GLY A 390 -24.60 6.82 -3.02
N THR A 391 -24.96 8.04 -3.41
CA THR A 391 -24.11 9.23 -3.33
C THR A 391 -24.99 10.44 -3.04
N LEU A 392 -24.56 11.26 -2.08
CA LEU A 392 -25.22 12.51 -1.70
C LEU A 392 -24.28 13.68 -1.97
N GLY A 393 -24.80 14.70 -2.64
CA GLY A 393 -24.11 15.97 -2.84
C GLY A 393 -24.53 17.05 -1.83
N HIS A 394 -23.93 18.23 -1.95
CA HIS A 394 -24.22 19.41 -1.15
C HIS A 394 -25.72 19.67 -0.94
N ASP A 395 -26.49 19.80 -2.04
CA ASP A 395 -27.91 20.20 -1.99
C ASP A 395 -28.82 19.19 -1.27
N GLU A 396 -28.37 17.94 -1.16
CA GLU A 396 -29.10 16.87 -0.49
C GLU A 396 -28.71 16.76 0.99
N LEU A 397 -27.47 17.11 1.32
CA LEU A 397 -26.94 17.08 2.68
C LEU A 397 -27.40 18.28 3.50
N VAL A 398 -27.40 19.48 2.90
CA VAL A 398 -27.73 20.74 3.57
C VAL A 398 -29.07 20.68 4.32
N PRO A 399 -30.20 20.24 3.72
CA PRO A 399 -31.49 20.22 4.41
C PRO A 399 -31.52 19.31 5.64
N ILE A 400 -30.71 18.24 5.64
CA ILE A 400 -30.63 17.28 6.73
C ILE A 400 -29.68 17.81 7.82
N LEU A 401 -28.51 18.29 7.42
CA LEU A 401 -27.48 18.80 8.34
C LEU A 401 -27.91 20.10 9.01
N CYS A 402 -28.70 20.97 8.35
CA CYS A 402 -29.27 22.19 8.95
C CYS A 402 -30.16 21.88 10.19
N GLN A 403 -30.58 20.63 10.42
CA GLN A 403 -31.40 20.21 11.57
C GLN A 403 -30.58 19.61 12.74
N VAL A 404 -29.26 19.51 12.59
CA VAL A 404 -28.39 18.83 13.56
C VAL A 404 -28.07 19.75 14.75
N ASN A 405 -28.32 19.26 15.95
CA ASN A 405 -27.96 19.90 17.22
C ASN A 405 -26.58 19.41 17.68
N LEU A 406 -25.62 20.32 17.85
CA LEU A 406 -24.28 19.95 18.27
C LEU A 406 -24.19 19.91 19.82
N PRO A 407 -23.51 18.90 20.39
CA PRO A 407 -23.16 18.92 21.81
C PRO A 407 -22.35 20.18 22.17
N PRO A 408 -22.50 20.75 23.38
CA PRO A 408 -21.90 22.04 23.74
C PRO A 408 -20.38 22.15 23.59
N LYS A 409 -19.66 21.03 23.66
CA LYS A 409 -18.19 20.95 23.53
C LYS A 409 -17.73 20.35 22.20
N PHE A 410 -18.64 20.14 21.25
CA PHE A 410 -18.27 19.61 19.95
C PHE A 410 -17.44 20.64 19.18
N ALA A 411 -16.29 20.22 18.64
CA ALA A 411 -15.36 21.13 17.97
C ALA A 411 -16.00 21.75 16.71
N GLN A 412 -15.91 23.08 16.61
CA GLN A 412 -16.50 23.89 15.54
C GLN A 412 -15.41 24.73 14.85
N PRO A 413 -14.75 24.21 13.80
CA PRO A 413 -13.55 24.82 13.25
C PRO A 413 -13.75 26.21 12.63
N ASN A 414 -14.96 26.50 12.15
CA ASN A 414 -15.34 27.78 11.56
C ASN A 414 -15.97 28.75 12.58
N GLY A 415 -15.95 28.41 13.87
CA GLY A 415 -16.58 29.18 14.94
C GLY A 415 -18.00 28.70 15.28
N PRO A 416 -18.62 29.28 16.33
CA PRO A 416 -19.92 28.83 16.82
C PRO A 416 -21.01 28.98 15.77
N VAL A 417 -21.61 27.85 15.39
CA VAL A 417 -22.73 27.75 14.44
C VAL A 417 -23.96 28.38 15.10
N ARG A 418 -24.30 29.62 14.71
CA ARG A 418 -25.52 30.28 15.19
C ARG A 418 -26.75 29.85 14.39
N GLU A 419 -26.56 29.63 13.09
CA GLU A 419 -27.47 29.01 12.12
C GLU A 419 -26.57 28.38 11.05
N ILE A 420 -26.83 27.13 10.62
CA ILE A 420 -26.14 26.57 9.46
C ILE A 420 -26.58 27.40 8.27
N SER A 421 -25.66 28.11 7.62
CA SER A 421 -26.02 28.91 6.46
C SER A 421 -26.36 27.96 5.33
N CYS A 422 -27.66 27.74 5.11
CA CYS A 422 -28.15 26.94 3.98
C CYS A 422 -28.06 27.76 2.66
N VAL A 423 -27.18 28.77 2.58
CA VAL A 423 -26.94 29.63 1.41
C VAL A 423 -25.62 29.21 0.76
N PRO A 424 -25.59 28.93 -0.55
CA PRO A 424 -24.35 28.58 -1.25
C PRO A 424 -23.37 29.77 -1.22
N VAL A 425 -22.11 29.51 -0.89
CA VAL A 425 -20.99 30.47 -0.99
C VAL A 425 -20.44 30.48 -2.40
#